data_AF-A0A381T2G4-F1
#
_entry.id   AF-A0A381T2G4-F1
#
_cell.length_a   1.000
_cell.length_b   1.000
_cell.length_c   1.000
_cell.angle_alpha   90.00
_cell.angle_beta   90.00
_cell.angle_gamma   90.00
#
_symmetry.space_group_name_H-M   'P 1'
#
loop_
_entity.id
_entity.type
_entity.pdbx_description
1 polymer ?
#
loop_
_entity_poly.entity_id
_entity_poly.type
_entity_poly.pdbx_seq_one_letter_code
_entity_poly.pdbx_strand_id
1 'polypeptide(L)'
;MKRSERHHLKENALAVKIASSQMVFEKRKREIAILASLVILFAIGGGIYVSYQRAEQAKGTDLLADALTTASAPVIPPPPPPDPSDPTSISPAEAFQPGSFTSENRRAEAALEKFMLTAETYPESLAGITASYHAASLLVDFGRRDEAELQYQRVVDVAGASIYGRMARLGLAETKMYSGNVEAAIQLFEEEVTSVDSQMPLDGLLMQLGRAYLLANRSMEAKESFARIVDEFPGSSYGLVAQAELDRFEIS
;
A
#
# COMPACT_ATOMS: atom_id res chain seq x y z
N MET A 1 78.18 9.52 -13.05
CA MET A 1 77.08 10.30 -13.66
C MET A 1 76.26 10.95 -12.55
N LYS A 2 76.09 12.27 -12.62
CA LYS A 2 75.74 13.15 -11.50
C LYS A 2 74.22 13.22 -11.27
N ARG A 3 73.83 13.37 -10.00
CA ARG A 3 72.44 13.40 -9.47
C ARG A 3 71.57 14.54 -10.02
N SER A 4 72.17 15.53 -10.69
CA SER A 4 71.50 16.72 -11.23
C SER A 4 70.71 16.45 -12.52
N GLU A 5 71.07 15.47 -13.33
CA GLU A 5 70.37 15.21 -14.62
C GLU A 5 69.00 14.55 -14.46
N ARG A 6 68.73 13.88 -13.33
CA ARG A 6 67.46 13.15 -13.11
C ARG A 6 66.31 14.04 -12.64
N HIS A 7 66.58 15.27 -12.20
CA HIS A 7 65.55 16.19 -11.71
C HIS A 7 64.90 16.98 -12.87
N HIS A 8 65.69 17.42 -13.84
CA HIS A 8 65.21 18.18 -15.00
C HIS A 8 64.35 17.35 -15.97
N LEU A 9 64.51 16.03 -15.99
CA LEU A 9 63.67 15.11 -16.77
C LEU A 9 62.26 14.94 -16.17
N LYS A 10 62.10 15.14 -14.85
CA LYS A 10 60.79 15.01 -14.17
C LYS A 10 59.95 16.28 -14.27
N GLU A 11 60.58 17.45 -14.19
CA GLU A 11 59.88 18.73 -14.37
C GLU A 11 59.38 18.90 -15.80
N ASN A 12 60.16 18.48 -16.81
CA ASN A 12 59.74 18.52 -18.20
C ASN A 12 58.60 17.53 -18.51
N ALA A 13 58.53 16.37 -17.85
CA ALA A 13 57.45 15.41 -18.09
C ALA A 13 56.09 15.88 -17.55
N LEU A 14 56.07 16.58 -16.41
CA LEU A 14 54.87 17.22 -15.87
C LEU A 14 54.49 18.45 -16.70
N ALA A 15 55.46 19.29 -17.09
CA ALA A 15 55.22 20.43 -17.96
C ALA A 15 54.69 20.02 -19.35
N VAL A 16 55.19 18.92 -19.92
CA VAL A 16 54.73 18.36 -21.20
C VAL A 16 53.35 17.71 -21.07
N LYS A 17 53.01 17.05 -19.95
CA LYS A 17 51.65 16.56 -19.70
C LYS A 17 50.63 17.69 -19.50
N ILE A 18 51.04 18.82 -18.92
CA ILE A 18 50.20 20.01 -18.76
C ILE A 18 50.05 20.75 -20.10
N ALA A 19 51.11 20.87 -20.89
CA ALA A 19 51.08 21.51 -22.21
C ALA A 19 50.36 20.66 -23.29
N SER A 20 50.46 19.34 -23.24
CA SER A 20 49.72 18.44 -24.16
C SER A 20 48.23 18.34 -23.81
N SER A 21 47.85 18.67 -22.57
CA SER A 21 46.44 18.77 -22.15
C SER A 21 45.74 20.00 -22.75
N GLN A 22 46.49 21.06 -23.10
CA GLN A 22 45.93 22.27 -23.72
C GLN A 22 45.58 22.09 -25.21
N MET A 23 46.33 21.28 -25.97
CA MET A 23 46.06 21.09 -27.42
C MET A 23 44.87 20.15 -27.73
N VAL A 24 44.57 19.20 -26.83
CA VAL A 24 43.33 18.40 -26.92
C VAL A 24 42.13 19.21 -26.43
N PHE A 25 42.33 20.09 -25.44
CA PHE A 25 41.31 21.03 -24.99
C PHE A 25 40.92 22.02 -26.09
N GLU A 26 41.86 22.66 -26.81
CA GLU A 26 41.48 23.65 -27.84
C GLU A 26 40.62 23.06 -28.97
N LYS A 27 40.94 21.86 -29.47
CA LYS A 27 40.16 21.22 -30.54
C LYS A 27 38.82 20.66 -30.07
N ARG A 28 38.70 20.23 -28.81
CA ARG A 28 37.46 19.66 -28.24
C ARG A 28 36.74 20.59 -27.25
N LYS A 29 37.20 21.83 -27.07
CA LYS A 29 36.60 22.82 -26.14
C LYS A 29 35.11 23.00 -26.41
N ARG A 30 34.73 23.06 -27.69
CA ARG A 30 33.33 23.14 -28.11
C ARG A 30 32.54 21.87 -27.75
N GLU A 31 33.11 20.69 -27.95
CA GLU A 31 32.46 19.41 -27.61
C GLU A 31 32.32 19.23 -26.09
N ILE A 32 33.35 19.57 -25.33
CA ILE A 32 33.33 19.54 -23.85
C ILE A 32 32.33 20.58 -23.32
N ALA A 33 32.26 21.77 -23.91
CA ALA A 33 31.28 22.78 -23.53
C ALA A 33 29.84 22.35 -23.82
N ILE A 34 29.58 21.69 -24.96
CA ILE A 34 28.26 21.12 -25.30
C ILE A 34 27.88 19.99 -24.34
N LEU A 35 28.82 19.09 -24.01
CA LEU A 35 28.56 18.03 -23.04
C LEU A 35 28.30 18.60 -21.64
N ALA A 36 29.07 19.61 -21.21
CA ALA A 36 28.88 20.28 -19.93
C ALA A 36 27.52 21.01 -19.88
N SER A 37 27.12 21.69 -20.94
CA SER A 37 25.81 22.35 -21.00
C SER A 37 24.66 21.35 -21.01
N LEU A 38 24.80 20.21 -21.69
CA LEU A 38 23.82 19.12 -21.64
C LEU A 38 23.69 18.55 -20.23
N VAL A 39 24.81 18.31 -19.53
CA VAL A 39 24.78 17.83 -18.14
C VAL A 39 24.08 18.84 -17.22
N ILE A 40 24.36 20.14 -17.38
CA ILE A 40 23.68 21.19 -16.62
C ILE A 40 22.18 21.21 -16.93
N LEU A 41 21.78 21.10 -18.20
CA LEU A 41 20.37 21.04 -18.59
C LEU A 41 19.67 19.80 -18.01
N PHE A 42 20.31 18.63 -18.02
CA PHE A 42 19.78 17.43 -17.38
C PHE A 42 19.69 17.58 -15.86
N ALA A 43 20.66 18.23 -15.21
CA ALA A 43 20.62 18.49 -13.77
C ALA A 43 19.49 19.47 -13.39
N ILE A 44 19.31 20.53 -14.18
CA ILE A 44 18.20 21.50 -13.99
C ILE A 44 16.86 20.81 -14.25
N GLY A 45 16.72 20.08 -15.35
CA GLY A 45 15.51 19.32 -15.67
C GLY A 45 15.17 18.29 -14.60
N GLY A 46 16.17 17.53 -14.13
CA GLY A 46 16.02 16.60 -13.01
C GLY A 46 15.64 17.30 -11.71
N GLY A 47 16.22 18.46 -11.41
CA GLY A 47 15.86 19.29 -10.26
C GLY A 47 14.42 19.79 -10.30
N ILE A 48 13.96 20.28 -11.46
CA ILE A 48 12.57 20.69 -11.69
C ILE A 48 11.64 19.49 -11.50
N TYR A 49 11.95 18.36 -12.13
CA TYR A 49 11.14 17.13 -12.03
C TYR A 49 11.01 16.65 -10.57
N VAL A 50 12.12 16.54 -9.84
CA VAL A 50 12.12 16.15 -8.42
C VAL A 50 11.34 17.17 -7.57
N SER A 51 11.47 18.47 -7.85
CA SER A 51 10.73 19.49 -7.10
C SER A 51 9.21 19.41 -7.33
N TYR A 52 8.80 19.12 -8.57
CA TYR A 52 7.40 18.95 -8.94
C TYR A 52 6.82 17.71 -8.25
N GLN A 53 7.52 16.57 -8.32
CA GLN A 53 7.11 15.33 -7.68
C GLN A 53 6.99 15.46 -6.15
N ARG A 54 7.92 16.19 -5.51
CA ARG A 54 7.86 16.48 -4.06
C ARG A 54 6.66 17.35 -3.69
N ALA A 55 6.35 18.36 -4.50
CA ALA A 55 5.19 19.22 -4.26
C ALA A 55 3.87 18.45 -4.42
N GLU A 56 3.82 17.51 -5.36
CA GLU A 56 2.68 16.62 -5.58
C GLU A 56 2.49 15.64 -4.41
N GLN A 57 3.57 15.03 -3.93
CA GLN A 57 3.55 14.16 -2.75
C GLN A 57 3.03 14.88 -1.50
N ALA A 58 3.45 16.13 -1.26
CA ALA A 58 3.01 16.90 -0.09
C ALA A 58 1.49 17.14 -0.07
N LYS A 59 0.92 17.49 -1.23
CA LYS A 59 -0.54 17.68 -1.33
C LYS A 59 -1.31 16.38 -1.15
N GLY A 60 -0.79 15.27 -1.67
CA GLY A 60 -1.37 13.95 -1.43
C GLY A 60 -1.37 13.56 0.03
N THR A 61 -0.27 13.82 0.75
CA THR A 61 -0.21 13.56 2.20
C THR A 61 -1.18 14.41 3.01
N ASP A 62 -1.44 15.65 2.59
CA ASP A 62 -2.41 16.53 3.26
C ASP A 62 -3.85 16.01 3.08
N LEU A 63 -4.23 15.60 1.86
CA LEU A 63 -5.54 14.99 1.61
C LEU A 63 -5.72 13.67 2.37
N LEU A 64 -4.68 12.83 2.39
CA LEU A 64 -4.72 11.59 3.17
C LEU A 64 -4.85 11.88 4.67
N ALA A 65 -4.14 12.90 5.19
CA ALA A 65 -4.24 13.27 6.59
C ALA A 65 -5.66 13.74 6.95
N ASP A 66 -6.31 14.50 6.07
CA ASP A 66 -7.70 14.90 6.27
C ASP A 66 -8.67 13.70 6.23
N ALA A 67 -8.45 12.76 5.31
CA ALA A 67 -9.22 11.51 5.24
C ALA A 67 -9.07 10.67 6.52
N LEU A 68 -7.83 10.47 6.99
CA LEU A 68 -7.54 9.74 8.23
C LEU A 68 -8.11 10.44 9.45
N THR A 69 -8.03 11.78 9.51
CA THR A 69 -8.60 12.57 10.61
C THR A 69 -10.12 12.37 10.69
N THR A 70 -10.81 12.41 9.56
CA THR A 70 -12.23 12.07 9.49
C THR A 70 -12.48 10.62 9.91
N ALA A 71 -11.67 9.68 9.41
CA ALA A 71 -11.78 8.26 9.72
C ALA A 71 -11.48 7.90 11.17
N SER A 72 -10.87 8.81 11.95
CA SER A 72 -10.60 8.66 13.39
C SER A 72 -11.39 9.63 14.27
N ALA A 73 -12.27 10.45 13.68
CA ALA A 73 -13.03 11.44 14.40
C ALA A 73 -13.97 10.80 15.44
N PRO A 74 -14.22 11.46 16.59
CA PRO A 74 -15.07 10.92 17.63
C PRO A 74 -16.53 10.83 17.18
N VAL A 75 -17.19 9.73 17.54
CA VAL A 75 -18.62 9.54 17.36
C VAL A 75 -19.35 9.86 18.66
N ILE A 76 -20.16 10.91 18.64
CA ILE A 76 -20.97 11.36 19.78
C ILE A 76 -22.45 11.19 19.39
N PRO A 77 -23.14 10.14 19.88
CA PRO A 77 -24.53 9.93 19.54
C PRO A 77 -25.40 11.08 20.06
N PRO A 78 -26.50 11.41 19.36
CA PRO A 78 -27.42 12.44 19.82
C PRO A 78 -27.99 12.05 21.20
N PRO A 79 -28.24 13.03 22.08
CA PRO A 79 -28.84 12.75 23.38
C PRO A 79 -30.21 12.08 23.22
N PRO A 80 -30.58 11.15 24.11
CA PRO A 80 -31.89 10.53 24.06
C PRO A 80 -33.00 11.60 24.19
N PRO A 81 -34.15 11.41 23.52
CA PRO A 81 -35.27 12.34 23.64
C PRO A 81 -35.78 12.41 25.08
N PRO A 82 -36.43 13.53 25.48
CA PRO A 82 -37.00 13.68 26.82
C PRO A 82 -38.00 12.55 27.14
N ASP A 83 -37.99 12.05 28.37
CA ASP A 83 -38.97 11.04 28.81
C ASP A 83 -40.35 11.69 28.89
N PRO A 84 -41.33 11.26 28.07
CA PRO A 84 -42.67 11.83 28.09
C PRO A 84 -43.42 11.60 29.42
N SER A 85 -42.90 10.71 30.28
CA SER A 85 -43.45 10.36 31.60
C SER A 85 -42.91 11.25 32.72
N ASP A 86 -41.81 11.98 32.48
CA ASP A 86 -41.17 12.87 33.45
C ASP A 86 -41.28 14.33 32.99
N PRO A 87 -42.19 15.13 33.61
CA PRO A 87 -42.38 16.54 33.26
C PRO A 87 -41.17 17.42 33.64
N THR A 88 -40.17 16.88 34.35
CA THR A 88 -38.89 17.53 34.64
C THR A 88 -37.76 17.08 33.71
N SER A 89 -38.01 16.18 32.76
CA SER A 89 -37.03 15.79 31.76
C SER A 89 -36.76 16.96 30.81
N ILE A 90 -35.53 17.47 30.86
CA ILE A 90 -35.05 18.55 30.00
C ILE A 90 -34.25 17.88 28.88
N SER A 91 -34.52 18.22 27.62
CA SER A 91 -33.68 17.76 26.50
C SER A 91 -32.24 18.20 26.76
N PRO A 92 -31.25 17.28 26.84
CA PRO A 92 -29.86 17.68 26.99
C PRO A 92 -29.45 18.57 25.81
N ALA A 93 -28.68 19.63 26.07
CA ALA A 93 -28.06 20.40 24.98
C ALA A 93 -27.26 19.44 24.09
N GLU A 94 -27.48 19.49 22.77
CA GLU A 94 -26.73 18.69 21.82
C GLU A 94 -25.23 18.88 22.07
N ALA A 95 -24.53 17.82 22.47
CA ALA A 95 -23.08 17.83 22.63
C ALA A 95 -22.42 17.75 21.24
N PHE A 96 -22.69 18.72 20.37
CA PHE A 96 -21.97 18.85 19.10
C PHE A 96 -20.58 19.39 19.39
N GLN A 97 -19.58 18.50 19.31
CA GLN A 97 -18.18 18.93 19.27
C GLN A 97 -17.81 19.18 17.80
N PRO A 98 -17.30 20.36 17.43
CA PRO A 98 -16.80 20.60 16.08
C PRO A 98 -15.78 19.51 15.68
N GLY A 99 -16.00 18.87 14.53
CA GLY A 99 -15.18 17.74 14.09
C GLY A 99 -15.61 16.36 14.60
N SER A 100 -16.76 16.24 15.27
CA SER A 100 -17.37 14.95 15.65
C SER A 100 -18.47 14.51 14.68
N PHE A 101 -18.78 13.21 14.71
CA PHE A 101 -19.87 12.60 13.94
C PHE A 101 -20.94 12.06 14.86
N THR A 102 -22.20 12.01 14.40
CA THR A 102 -23.31 11.50 15.22
C THR A 102 -23.50 9.99 15.14
N SER A 103 -22.83 9.32 14.19
CA SER A 103 -22.84 7.86 14.05
C SER A 103 -21.59 7.37 13.33
N GLU A 104 -21.23 6.10 13.58
CA GLU A 104 -20.14 5.41 12.89
C GLU A 104 -20.36 5.37 11.38
N ASN A 105 -21.58 5.08 10.92
CA ASN A 105 -21.90 5.02 9.50
C ASN A 105 -21.65 6.36 8.79
N ARG A 106 -22.09 7.49 9.37
CA ARG A 106 -21.83 8.81 8.78
C ARG A 106 -20.34 9.17 8.74
N ARG A 107 -19.60 8.78 9.77
CA ARG A 107 -18.15 8.98 9.83
C ARG A 107 -17.45 8.18 8.74
N ALA A 108 -17.80 6.91 8.59
CA ALA A 108 -17.26 6.01 7.57
C ALA A 108 -17.60 6.49 6.16
N GLU A 109 -18.82 6.99 5.90
CA GLU A 109 -19.22 7.57 4.61
C GLU A 109 -18.39 8.82 4.27
N ALA A 110 -18.25 9.74 5.23
CA ALA A 110 -17.44 10.95 5.05
C ALA A 110 -15.95 10.64 4.87
N ALA A 111 -15.43 9.62 5.56
CA ALA A 111 -14.06 9.16 5.40
C ALA A 111 -13.86 8.54 4.00
N LEU A 112 -14.80 7.71 3.55
CA LEU A 112 -14.76 7.08 2.23
C LEU A 112 -14.67 8.12 1.12
N GLU A 113 -15.48 9.19 1.17
CA GLU A 113 -15.43 10.27 0.18
C GLU A 113 -14.03 10.89 0.09
N LYS A 114 -13.40 11.18 1.24
CA LYS A 114 -12.06 11.77 1.28
C LYS A 114 -10.96 10.80 0.82
N PHE A 115 -11.07 9.52 1.17
CA PHE A 115 -10.14 8.50 0.67
C PHE A 115 -10.26 8.35 -0.85
N MET A 116 -11.48 8.27 -1.40
CA MET A 116 -11.71 8.20 -2.84
C MET A 116 -11.13 9.42 -3.57
N LEU A 117 -11.37 10.64 -3.05
CA LEU A 117 -10.78 11.86 -3.60
C LEU A 117 -9.24 11.80 -3.62
N THR A 118 -8.61 11.35 -2.53
CA THR A 118 -7.16 11.22 -2.44
C THR A 118 -6.62 10.18 -3.44
N ALA A 119 -7.28 9.04 -3.52
CA ALA A 119 -6.95 7.94 -4.43
C ALA A 119 -7.07 8.33 -5.91
N GLU A 120 -8.07 9.14 -6.26
CA GLU A 120 -8.28 9.62 -7.63
C GLU A 120 -7.33 10.76 -8.01
N THR A 121 -7.02 11.64 -7.06
CA THR A 121 -6.16 12.80 -7.31
C THR A 121 -4.68 12.39 -7.41
N TYR A 122 -4.24 11.42 -6.61
CA TYR A 122 -2.84 11.01 -6.50
C TYR A 122 -2.62 9.50 -6.58
N PRO A 123 -3.12 8.81 -7.63
CA PRO A 123 -3.26 7.35 -7.69
C PRO A 123 -1.94 6.58 -7.55
N GLU A 124 -0.83 7.13 -8.04
CA GLU A 124 0.49 6.49 -7.99
C GLU A 124 1.32 6.87 -6.76
N SER A 125 0.86 7.86 -5.98
CA SER A 125 1.55 8.28 -4.77
C SER A 125 1.31 7.30 -3.62
N LEU A 126 2.22 7.26 -2.64
CA LEU A 126 1.98 6.50 -1.40
C LEU A 126 0.67 6.90 -0.70
N ALA A 127 0.29 8.19 -0.79
CA ALA A 127 -0.94 8.70 -0.23
C ALA A 127 -2.18 8.12 -0.93
N GLY A 128 -2.18 8.10 -2.26
CA GLY A 128 -3.27 7.51 -3.05
C GLY A 128 -3.34 5.99 -2.91
N ILE A 129 -2.21 5.30 -2.88
CA ILE A 129 -2.14 3.85 -2.59
C ILE A 129 -2.78 3.53 -1.24
N THR A 130 -2.39 4.28 -0.19
CA THR A 130 -2.94 4.12 1.16
C THR A 130 -4.43 4.43 1.18
N ALA A 131 -4.85 5.51 0.50
CA ALA A 131 -6.24 5.91 0.42
C ALA A 131 -7.11 4.89 -0.32
N SER A 132 -6.67 4.35 -1.46
CA SER A 132 -7.38 3.28 -2.18
C SER A 132 -7.54 2.03 -1.33
N TYR A 133 -6.52 1.64 -0.56
CA TYR A 133 -6.62 0.51 0.36
C TYR A 133 -7.70 0.73 1.43
N HIS A 134 -7.69 1.90 2.09
CA HIS A 134 -8.71 2.23 3.10
C HIS A 134 -10.11 2.40 2.50
N ALA A 135 -10.22 2.99 1.30
CA ALA A 135 -11.49 3.09 0.59
C ALA A 135 -12.04 1.70 0.28
N ALA A 136 -11.21 0.79 -0.22
CA ALA A 136 -11.60 -0.60 -0.48
C ALA A 136 -12.12 -1.29 0.79
N SER A 137 -11.43 -1.14 1.92
CA SER A 137 -11.88 -1.70 3.20
C SER A 137 -13.26 -1.18 3.63
N LEU A 138 -13.48 0.14 3.59
CA LEU A 138 -14.79 0.73 3.91
C LEU A 138 -15.88 0.29 2.93
N LEU A 139 -15.56 0.15 1.65
CA LEU A 139 -16.50 -0.34 0.64
C LEU A 139 -16.91 -1.80 0.93
N VAL A 140 -16.00 -2.65 1.39
CA VAL A 140 -16.34 -4.00 1.89
C VAL A 140 -17.30 -3.93 3.07
N ASP A 141 -17.03 -3.06 4.05
CA ASP A 141 -17.89 -2.89 5.23
C ASP A 141 -19.30 -2.41 4.86
N PHE A 142 -19.42 -1.58 3.82
CA PHE A 142 -20.70 -1.16 3.25
C PHE A 142 -21.36 -2.18 2.33
N GLY A 143 -20.72 -3.32 2.08
CA GLY A 143 -21.21 -4.35 1.14
C GLY A 143 -21.09 -3.95 -0.34
N ARG A 144 -20.41 -2.85 -0.65
CA ARG A 144 -20.17 -2.34 -2.02
C ARG A 144 -18.98 -3.06 -2.65
N ARG A 145 -19.11 -4.38 -2.80
CA ARG A 145 -18.00 -5.28 -3.16
C ARG A 145 -17.41 -5.03 -4.55
N ASP A 146 -18.22 -4.64 -5.53
CA ASP A 146 -17.73 -4.32 -6.88
C ASP A 146 -16.77 -3.12 -6.88
N GLU A 147 -17.10 -2.09 -6.10
CA GLU A 147 -16.26 -0.91 -5.95
C GLU A 147 -15.01 -1.21 -5.10
N ALA A 148 -15.16 -2.05 -4.07
CA ALA A 148 -14.03 -2.51 -3.27
C ALA A 148 -13.01 -3.26 -4.10
N GLU A 149 -13.46 -4.17 -4.97
CA GLU A 149 -12.60 -4.90 -5.91
C GLU A 149 -11.79 -3.94 -6.79
N LEU A 150 -12.42 -2.91 -7.36
CA LEU A 150 -11.74 -1.92 -8.18
C LEU A 150 -10.64 -1.18 -7.41
N GLN A 151 -10.93 -0.78 -6.16
CA GLN A 151 -9.97 -0.05 -5.32
C GLN A 151 -8.81 -0.95 -4.86
N TYR A 152 -9.08 -2.21 -4.48
CA TYR A 152 -8.00 -3.15 -4.17
C TYR A 152 -7.14 -3.44 -5.40
N GLN A 153 -7.75 -3.69 -6.57
CA GLN A 153 -7.00 -3.94 -7.80
C GLN A 153 -6.05 -2.79 -8.14
N ARG A 154 -6.51 -1.54 -8.01
CA ARG A 154 -5.64 -0.36 -8.20
C ARG A 154 -4.41 -0.39 -7.30
N VAL A 155 -4.57 -0.75 -6.03
CA VAL A 155 -3.44 -0.88 -5.10
C VAL A 155 -2.51 -2.01 -5.53
N VAL A 156 -3.04 -3.15 -5.95
CA VAL A 156 -2.23 -4.28 -6.45
C VAL A 156 -1.39 -3.87 -7.66
N ASP A 157 -1.99 -3.15 -8.61
CA ASP A 157 -1.34 -2.76 -9.86
C ASP A 157 -0.20 -1.75 -9.64
N VAL A 158 -0.40 -0.79 -8.73
CA VAL A 158 0.56 0.29 -8.48
C VAL A 158 1.60 -0.12 -7.44
N ALA A 159 1.16 -0.72 -6.33
CA ALA A 159 2.00 -0.95 -5.17
C ALA A 159 2.74 -2.30 -5.20
N GLY A 160 2.37 -3.20 -6.11
CA GLY A 160 3.07 -4.46 -6.40
C GLY A 160 3.42 -5.27 -5.14
N ALA A 161 4.70 -5.55 -4.94
CA ALA A 161 5.21 -6.32 -3.80
C ALA A 161 5.45 -5.48 -2.53
N SER A 162 4.85 -4.30 -2.39
CA SER A 162 4.84 -3.55 -1.12
C SER A 162 3.89 -4.18 -0.10
N ILE A 163 3.94 -3.70 1.15
CA ILE A 163 2.99 -4.15 2.18
C ILE A 163 1.53 -3.86 1.77
N TYR A 164 1.24 -2.67 1.24
CA TYR A 164 -0.11 -2.33 0.77
C TYR A 164 -0.54 -3.19 -0.42
N GLY A 165 0.37 -3.48 -1.35
CA GLY A 165 0.07 -4.38 -2.48
C GLY A 165 -0.30 -5.79 -2.01
N ARG A 166 0.45 -6.36 -1.07
CA ARG A 166 0.13 -7.66 -0.46
C ARG A 166 -1.20 -7.64 0.31
N MET A 167 -1.39 -6.65 1.20
CA MET A 167 -2.66 -6.52 1.94
C MET A 167 -3.85 -6.34 0.99
N ALA A 168 -3.68 -5.57 -0.09
CA ALA A 168 -4.73 -5.39 -1.09
C ALA A 168 -5.01 -6.65 -1.89
N ARG A 169 -4.02 -7.49 -2.21
CA ARG A 169 -4.28 -8.80 -2.85
C ARG A 169 -5.12 -9.71 -1.96
N LEU A 170 -4.85 -9.72 -0.66
CA LEU A 170 -5.66 -10.50 0.28
C LEU A 170 -7.08 -9.95 0.40
N GLY A 171 -7.22 -8.63 0.56
CA GLY A 171 -8.53 -7.96 0.54
C GLY A 171 -9.29 -8.22 -0.76
N LEU A 172 -8.61 -8.22 -1.91
CA LEU A 172 -9.17 -8.56 -3.21
C LEU A 172 -9.64 -10.01 -3.27
N ALA A 173 -8.82 -10.96 -2.81
CA ALA A 173 -9.17 -12.37 -2.77
C ALA A 173 -10.40 -12.61 -1.89
N GLU A 174 -10.43 -12.05 -0.68
CA GLU A 174 -11.59 -12.12 0.20
C GLU A 174 -12.83 -11.48 -0.42
N THR A 175 -12.68 -10.29 -1.03
CA THR A 175 -13.79 -9.60 -1.72
C THR A 175 -14.36 -10.47 -2.83
N LYS A 176 -13.49 -11.08 -3.66
CA LYS A 176 -13.90 -12.00 -4.74
C LYS A 176 -14.60 -13.24 -4.20
N MET A 177 -14.07 -13.83 -3.13
CA MET A 177 -14.65 -15.00 -2.46
C MET A 177 -16.09 -14.71 -2.01
N TYR A 178 -16.31 -13.58 -1.33
CA TYR A 178 -17.63 -13.20 -0.83
C TYR A 178 -18.56 -12.64 -1.93
N SER A 179 -18.04 -12.19 -3.06
CA SER A 179 -18.83 -11.84 -4.25
C SER A 179 -19.23 -13.04 -5.10
N GLY A 180 -18.83 -14.27 -4.73
CA GLY A 180 -19.11 -15.49 -5.46
C GLY A 180 -18.12 -15.83 -6.58
N ASN A 181 -17.11 -14.99 -6.79
CA ASN A 181 -15.99 -15.24 -7.72
C ASN A 181 -14.92 -16.12 -7.06
N VAL A 182 -15.34 -17.27 -6.53
CA VAL A 182 -14.52 -18.11 -5.64
C VAL A 182 -13.26 -18.65 -6.33
N GLU A 183 -13.34 -19.07 -7.60
CA GLU A 183 -12.16 -19.56 -8.33
C GLU A 183 -11.07 -18.49 -8.49
N ALA A 184 -11.46 -17.24 -8.73
CA ALA A 184 -10.50 -16.13 -8.80
C ALA A 184 -9.88 -15.82 -7.42
N ALA A 185 -10.65 -16.01 -6.34
CA ALA A 185 -10.12 -15.89 -4.99
C ALA A 185 -9.09 -16.99 -4.66
N ILE A 186 -9.39 -18.24 -5.05
CA ILE A 186 -8.49 -19.38 -4.88
C ILE A 186 -7.14 -19.09 -5.56
N GLN A 187 -7.15 -18.63 -6.81
CA GLN A 187 -5.92 -18.29 -7.55
C GLN A 187 -5.06 -17.27 -6.79
N LEU A 188 -5.68 -16.19 -6.31
CA LEU A 188 -4.97 -15.16 -5.55
C LEU A 188 -4.39 -15.70 -4.23
N PHE A 189 -5.12 -16.56 -3.51
CA PHE A 189 -4.62 -17.18 -2.28
C PHE A 189 -3.49 -18.18 -2.54
N GLU A 190 -3.58 -18.99 -3.61
CA GLU A 190 -2.53 -19.94 -4.01
C GLU A 190 -1.21 -19.21 -4.36
N GLU A 191 -1.30 -18.09 -5.08
CA GLU A 191 -0.14 -17.24 -5.40
C GLU A 191 0.54 -16.70 -4.14
N GLU A 192 -0.24 -16.25 -3.14
CA GLU A 192 0.33 -15.74 -1.88
C GLU A 192 0.90 -16.85 -0.99
N VAL A 193 0.27 -18.03 -0.95
CA VAL A 193 0.76 -19.21 -0.21
C VAL A 193 2.09 -19.72 -0.76
N THR A 194 2.30 -19.62 -2.07
CA THR A 194 3.53 -20.08 -2.74
C THR A 194 4.65 -19.04 -2.77
N SER A 195 4.36 -17.81 -2.34
CA SER A 195 5.33 -16.71 -2.31
C SER A 195 6.36 -16.88 -1.18
N VAL A 196 7.60 -17.19 -1.56
CA VAL A 196 8.73 -17.44 -0.63
C VAL A 196 9.13 -16.20 0.17
N ASP A 197 8.86 -15.00 -0.34
CA ASP A 197 9.18 -13.71 0.30
C ASP A 197 7.99 -13.12 1.09
N SER A 198 6.96 -13.91 1.33
CA SER A 198 5.78 -13.49 2.08
C SER A 198 6.12 -13.17 3.54
N GLN A 199 5.89 -11.92 3.95
CA GLN A 199 5.91 -11.52 5.36
C GLN A 199 4.59 -11.88 6.08
N MET A 200 3.63 -12.49 5.37
CA MET A 200 2.32 -12.83 5.91
C MET A 200 2.39 -14.18 6.64
N PRO A 201 1.69 -14.34 7.77
CA PRO A 201 1.55 -15.63 8.42
C PRO A 201 0.88 -16.65 7.50
N LEU A 202 1.60 -17.73 7.17
CA LEU A 202 1.15 -18.75 6.21
C LEU A 202 -0.08 -19.51 6.71
N ASP A 203 -0.19 -19.74 8.01
CA ASP A 203 -1.33 -20.38 8.66
C ASP A 203 -2.65 -19.62 8.41
N GLY A 204 -2.61 -18.27 8.45
CA GLY A 204 -3.77 -17.43 8.11
C GLY A 204 -4.15 -17.54 6.63
N LEU A 205 -3.17 -17.57 5.74
CA LEU A 205 -3.41 -17.75 4.29
C LEU A 205 -4.00 -19.13 3.99
N LEU A 206 -3.47 -20.18 4.61
CA LEU A 206 -4.00 -21.55 4.49
C LEU A 206 -5.43 -21.65 5.01
N MET A 207 -5.77 -20.94 6.09
CA MET A 207 -7.13 -20.91 6.61
C MET A 207 -8.10 -20.28 5.59
N GLN A 208 -7.74 -19.16 4.95
CA GLN A 208 -8.57 -18.54 3.94
C GLN A 208 -8.66 -19.37 2.65
N LEU A 209 -7.54 -19.96 2.22
CA LEU A 209 -7.51 -20.85 1.06
C LEU A 209 -8.41 -22.09 1.27
N GLY A 210 -8.33 -22.72 2.44
CA GLY A 210 -9.20 -23.85 2.80
C GLY A 210 -10.70 -23.48 2.77
N ARG A 211 -11.06 -22.28 3.27
CA ARG A 211 -12.44 -21.76 3.19
C ARG A 211 -12.88 -21.53 1.74
N ALA A 212 -11.99 -20.98 0.91
CA ALA A 212 -12.27 -20.76 -0.51
C ALA A 212 -12.50 -22.10 -1.24
N TYR A 213 -11.67 -23.11 -0.98
CA TYR A 213 -11.88 -24.46 -1.52
C TYR A 213 -13.21 -25.08 -1.07
N LEU A 214 -13.60 -24.92 0.19
CA LEU A 214 -14.92 -25.37 0.66
C LEU A 214 -16.06 -24.72 -0.13
N LEU A 215 -16.00 -23.41 -0.34
CA LEU A 215 -17.01 -22.67 -1.13
C LEU A 215 -17.05 -23.13 -2.60
N ALA A 216 -15.93 -23.60 -3.15
CA ALA A 216 -15.83 -24.18 -4.48
C ALA A 216 -16.21 -25.68 -4.55
N ASN A 217 -16.62 -26.30 -3.44
CA ASN A 217 -16.85 -27.75 -3.32
C ASN A 217 -15.60 -28.61 -3.61
N ARG A 218 -14.40 -28.07 -3.36
CA ARG A 218 -13.09 -28.72 -3.55
C ARG A 218 -12.60 -29.30 -2.22
N SER A 219 -13.32 -30.31 -1.72
CA SER A 219 -13.13 -30.86 -0.37
C SER A 219 -11.74 -31.44 -0.12
N MET A 220 -11.10 -32.03 -1.14
CA MET A 220 -9.77 -32.62 -0.99
C MET A 220 -8.71 -31.53 -0.74
N GLU A 221 -8.73 -30.47 -1.53
CA GLU A 221 -7.81 -29.34 -1.41
C GLU A 221 -8.06 -28.52 -0.13
N ALA A 222 -9.33 -28.41 0.28
CA ALA A 222 -9.69 -27.83 1.57
C ALA A 222 -9.08 -28.64 2.73
N LYS A 223 -9.22 -29.98 2.71
CA LYS A 223 -8.66 -30.88 3.72
C LYS A 223 -7.14 -30.74 3.80
N GLU A 224 -6.45 -30.70 2.66
CA GLU A 224 -5.00 -30.49 2.62
C GLU A 224 -4.60 -29.16 3.26
N SER A 225 -5.30 -28.08 2.93
CA SER A 225 -5.02 -26.75 3.49
C SER A 225 -5.17 -26.72 5.01
N PHE A 226 -6.23 -27.31 5.56
CA PHE A 226 -6.44 -27.36 7.02
C PHE A 226 -5.46 -28.31 7.72
N ALA A 227 -5.11 -29.45 7.11
CA ALA A 227 -4.13 -30.38 7.67
C ALA A 227 -2.77 -29.71 7.82
N ARG A 228 -2.33 -28.95 6.82
CA ARG A 228 -1.08 -28.17 6.89
C ARG A 228 -1.07 -27.18 8.06
N ILE A 229 -2.20 -26.56 8.41
CA ILE A 229 -2.28 -25.68 9.58
C ILE A 229 -2.00 -26.46 10.87
N VAL A 230 -2.62 -27.62 11.04
CA VAL A 230 -2.47 -28.45 12.25
C VAL A 230 -1.06 -29.04 12.35
N ASP A 231 -0.51 -29.52 11.23
CA ASP A 231 0.76 -30.23 11.18
C ASP A 231 1.98 -29.29 11.20
N GLU A 232 1.94 -28.21 10.41
CA GLU A 232 3.06 -27.27 10.27
C GLU A 232 3.02 -26.15 11.33
N PHE A 233 1.84 -25.81 11.87
CA PHE A 233 1.62 -24.67 12.76
C PHE A 233 0.87 -25.02 14.07
N PRO A 234 1.40 -25.90 14.93
CA PRO A 234 0.71 -26.37 16.13
C PRO A 234 0.41 -25.28 17.18
N GLY A 235 1.08 -24.12 17.10
CA GLY A 235 0.83 -22.95 17.95
C GLY A 235 -0.09 -21.90 17.34
N SER A 236 -0.63 -22.13 16.14
CA SER A 236 -1.50 -21.19 15.44
C SER A 236 -2.81 -20.97 16.18
N SER A 237 -3.30 -19.73 16.20
CA SER A 237 -4.67 -19.42 16.65
C SER A 237 -5.75 -20.09 15.79
N TYR A 238 -5.40 -20.53 14.57
CA TYR A 238 -6.29 -21.20 13.66
C TYR A 238 -6.38 -22.73 13.88
N GLY A 239 -5.49 -23.33 14.67
CA GLY A 239 -5.38 -24.78 14.81
C GLY A 239 -6.67 -25.47 15.25
N LEU A 240 -7.37 -24.92 16.25
CA LEU A 240 -8.64 -25.49 16.72
C LEU A 240 -9.74 -25.46 15.65
N VAL A 241 -9.81 -24.38 14.87
CA VAL A 241 -10.81 -24.25 13.81
C VAL A 241 -10.46 -25.16 12.64
N ALA A 242 -9.18 -25.25 12.26
CA ALA A 242 -8.71 -26.15 11.22
C ALA A 242 -9.00 -27.62 11.57
N GLN A 243 -8.74 -28.04 12.81
CA GLN A 243 -9.08 -29.38 13.28
C GLN A 243 -10.58 -29.65 13.20
N ALA A 244 -11.41 -28.71 13.63
CA ALA A 244 -12.86 -28.87 13.57
C ALA A 244 -13.38 -29.02 12.12
N GLU A 245 -12.76 -28.35 11.15
CA GLU A 245 -13.08 -28.55 9.73
C GLU A 245 -12.60 -29.92 9.21
N LEU A 246 -11.43 -30.41 9.65
CA LEU A 246 -10.93 -31.74 9.31
C LEU A 246 -11.88 -32.86 9.78
N ASP A 247 -12.34 -32.78 11.03
CA ASP A 247 -13.24 -33.78 11.63
C ASP A 247 -14.56 -33.89 10.87
N ARG A 248 -15.05 -32.78 10.28
CA ARG A 248 -16.29 -32.78 9.48
C ARG A 248 -16.20 -33.65 8.24
N PHE A 249 -15.03 -33.77 7.63
CA PHE A 249 -14.82 -34.64 6.47
C PHE A 249 -14.79 -36.13 6.81
N GLU A 250 -14.59 -36.50 8.08
CA GLU A 250 -14.60 -37.91 8.52
C GLU A 250 -16.02 -38.43 8.78
N ILE A 251 -16.96 -37.50 8.99
CA ILE A 251 -18.35 -37.79 9.33
C ILE A 251 -19.26 -37.78 8.09
N SER A 252 -18.83 -37.15 6.99
CA SER A 252 -19.55 -37.05 5.70
C SER A 252 -19.24 -38.21 4.75
#